data_AF-A0A4Q3I584-F1
#
_entry.id   AF-A0A4Q3I584-F1
#
_cell.length_a   1.000
_cell.length_b   1.000
_cell.length_c   1.000
_cell.angle_alpha   90.00
_cell.angle_beta   90.00
_cell.angle_gamma   90.00
#
_symmetry.space_group_name_H-M   'P 1'
#
loop_
_entity.id
_entity.type
_entity.pdbx_description
1 polymer ?
#
loop_
_entity_poly.entity_id
_entity_poly.type
_entity_poly.pdbx_seq_one_letter_code
_entity_poly.pdbx_strand_id
1 'polypeptide(L)'
;EPGGLLDTTDCRFEAISDRAVKIDGMTWTPADRYTVKLEGVEMAGYRSIAICGTRDPILISQIDDYLATHREKVAVKAESFGVPRDDYRMIIHCYGKDGVMGGWEPVKQITSHELGFVIEVVAKTADIANAVIAMARTSMLHADFPGRLCKEGNMAFPFSPSDIDMGPMYRFSIFHTVEVSDPCALFPIEYEKV
;
A
#
# COMPACT_ATOMS: atom_id res chain seq x y z
N GLU A 1 -14.80 19.11 -11.15
CA GLU A 1 -15.55 18.50 -10.03
C GLU A 1 -16.98 18.18 -10.49
N PRO A 2 -17.74 17.34 -9.77
CA PRO A 2 -18.99 16.77 -10.28
C PRO A 2 -20.02 17.75 -10.87
N GLY A 3 -19.98 19.03 -10.49
CA GLY A 3 -20.86 20.08 -11.00
C GLY A 3 -20.29 21.05 -12.04
N GLY A 4 -19.01 20.97 -12.39
CA GLY A 4 -18.36 21.96 -13.26
C GLY A 4 -16.85 22.11 -13.09
N LEU A 5 -16.31 23.13 -13.74
CA LEU A 5 -14.90 23.53 -13.69
C LEU A 5 -14.78 24.81 -12.88
N LEU A 6 -13.99 24.76 -11.80
CA LEU A 6 -13.50 25.94 -11.12
C LEU A 6 -12.16 26.33 -11.75
N ASP A 7 -12.15 27.40 -12.53
CA ASP A 7 -10.92 27.98 -13.08
C ASP A 7 -10.28 28.87 -12.02
N THR A 8 -9.08 28.47 -11.59
CA THR A 8 -8.30 29.15 -10.55
C THR A 8 -7.19 30.03 -11.11
N THR A 9 -7.13 30.25 -12.44
CA THR A 9 -6.07 31.04 -13.11
C THR A 9 -5.94 32.44 -12.54
N ASP A 10 -7.07 33.10 -12.25
CA ASP A 10 -7.14 34.47 -11.73
C ASP A 10 -7.28 34.55 -10.20
N CYS A 11 -6.99 33.46 -9.48
CA CYS A 11 -7.12 33.37 -8.02
C CYS A 11 -6.23 34.40 -7.31
N ARG A 12 -6.82 35.15 -6.38
CA ARG A 12 -6.17 36.19 -5.58
C ARG A 12 -6.39 35.95 -4.10
N PHE A 13 -5.36 36.25 -3.31
CA PHE A 13 -5.36 36.16 -1.86
C PHE A 13 -5.09 37.55 -1.29
N GLU A 14 -6.04 38.09 -0.52
CA GLU A 14 -5.94 39.40 0.12
C GLU A 14 -6.04 39.22 1.63
N ALA A 15 -4.98 39.57 2.37
CA ALA A 15 -5.03 39.61 3.82
C ALA A 15 -5.93 40.78 4.27
N ILE A 16 -7.10 40.47 4.82
CA ILE A 16 -8.04 41.49 5.32
C ILE A 16 -7.88 41.74 6.84
N SER A 17 -7.10 40.90 7.52
CA SER A 17 -6.61 41.10 8.89
C SER A 17 -5.45 40.14 9.19
N ASP A 18 -4.85 40.26 10.38
CA ASP A 18 -3.83 39.33 10.89
C ASP A 18 -4.32 37.87 11.05
N ARG A 19 -5.63 37.62 10.94
CA ARG A 19 -6.24 36.29 11.13
C ARG A 19 -7.19 35.86 10.03
N ALA A 20 -7.32 36.64 8.94
CA ALA A 20 -8.25 36.32 7.86
C ALA A 20 -7.70 36.73 6.49
N VAL A 21 -7.88 35.85 5.52
CA VAL A 21 -7.55 36.06 4.11
C VAL A 21 -8.83 35.91 3.31
N LYS A 22 -9.11 36.89 2.46
CA LYS A 22 -10.14 36.80 1.42
C LYS A 22 -9.51 36.13 0.20
N ILE A 23 -10.21 35.17 -0.38
CA ILE A 23 -9.79 34.48 -1.61
C ILE A 23 -10.87 34.73 -2.67
N ASP A 24 -10.51 35.33 -3.80
CA ASP A 24 -11.43 35.62 -4.91
C ASP A 24 -10.74 35.53 -6.29
N GLY A 25 -11.44 35.93 -7.36
CA GLY A 25 -10.92 35.93 -8.73
C GLY A 25 -11.08 34.62 -9.51
N MET A 26 -11.48 33.53 -8.85
CA MET A 26 -11.79 32.26 -9.53
C MET A 26 -13.10 32.39 -10.33
N THR A 27 -13.16 31.71 -11.48
CA THR A 27 -14.37 31.65 -12.32
C THR A 27 -14.98 30.26 -12.28
N TRP A 28 -16.27 30.17 -12.00
CA TRP A 28 -17.01 28.91 -12.04
C TRP A 28 -17.72 28.73 -13.39
N THR A 29 -17.42 27.63 -14.08
CA THR A 29 -18.13 27.20 -15.29
C THR A 29 -18.94 25.94 -14.99
N PRO A 30 -20.28 26.02 -14.92
CA PRO A 30 -21.13 24.85 -14.70
C PRO A 30 -20.94 23.81 -15.82
N ALA A 31 -21.00 22.53 -15.46
CA ALA A 31 -21.08 21.46 -16.46
C ALA A 31 -22.50 21.39 -17.06
N ASP A 32 -22.60 20.95 -18.33
CA ASP A 32 -23.90 20.75 -19.00
C ASP A 32 -24.78 19.72 -18.27
N ARG A 33 -24.14 18.75 -17.60
CA ARG A 33 -24.79 17.74 -16.77
C ARG A 33 -24.12 17.67 -15.42
N TYR A 34 -24.94 17.65 -14.38
CA TYR A 34 -24.46 17.44 -13.03
C TYR A 34 -24.21 15.95 -12.79
N THR A 35 -23.08 15.63 -12.18
CA THR A 35 -22.75 14.28 -11.75
C THR A 35 -22.55 14.25 -10.24
N VAL A 36 -22.66 13.08 -9.64
CA VAL A 36 -22.25 12.81 -8.26
C VAL A 36 -21.10 11.82 -8.32
N LYS A 37 -19.97 12.14 -7.68
CA LYS A 37 -18.84 11.22 -7.57
C LYS A 37 -19.19 10.14 -6.55
N LEU A 38 -19.07 8.89 -6.98
CA LEU A 38 -19.14 7.72 -6.12
C LEU A 38 -17.73 7.26 -5.81
N GLU A 39 -17.44 7.24 -4.52
CA GLU A 39 -16.21 6.69 -3.96
C GLU A 39 -16.59 5.60 -2.97
N GLY A 40 -15.92 4.46 -3.06
CA GLY A 40 -16.25 3.30 -2.24
C GLY A 40 -15.03 2.46 -1.98
N VAL A 41 -15.07 1.78 -0.84
CA VAL A 41 -14.05 0.82 -0.43
C VAL A 41 -14.70 -0.52 -0.16
N GLU A 42 -13.98 -1.60 -0.42
CA GLU A 42 -14.40 -2.96 -0.05
C GLU A 42 -13.34 -3.59 0.85
N MET A 43 -13.77 -4.48 1.75
CA MET A 43 -12.84 -5.28 2.54
C MET A 43 -12.13 -6.26 1.61
N ALA A 44 -10.80 -6.15 1.53
CA ALA A 44 -9.95 -6.98 0.68
C ALA A 44 -9.30 -8.14 1.44
N GLY A 45 -9.41 -8.16 2.77
CA GLY A 45 -8.92 -9.23 3.63
C GLY A 45 -8.38 -8.71 4.96
N TYR A 46 -7.48 -9.47 5.55
CA TYR A 46 -6.72 -9.12 6.75
C TYR A 46 -5.25 -9.01 6.40
N ARG A 47 -4.57 -8.01 6.97
CA ARG A 47 -3.17 -7.70 6.67
C ARG A 47 -2.29 -7.99 7.87
N SER A 48 -1.14 -8.61 7.60
CA SER A 48 -0.03 -8.71 8.55
C SER A 48 1.27 -8.35 7.85
N ILE A 49 2.19 -7.71 8.58
CA ILE A 49 3.48 -7.29 8.03
C ILE A 49 4.65 -7.74 8.90
N ALA A 50 5.83 -7.83 8.29
CA ALA A 50 7.10 -7.95 8.98
C ALA A 50 8.12 -7.00 8.34
N ILE A 51 8.94 -6.36 9.18
CA ILE A 51 9.95 -5.39 8.76
C ILE A 51 11.33 -5.96 9.06
N CYS A 52 12.24 -5.92 8.09
CA CYS A 52 13.62 -6.32 8.29
C CYS A 52 14.58 -5.60 7.35
N GLY A 53 15.88 -5.74 7.58
CA GLY A 53 16.89 -5.24 6.66
C GLY A 53 18.10 -6.15 6.57
N THR A 54 18.89 -5.96 5.52
CA THR A 54 20.19 -6.62 5.36
C THR A 54 21.25 -5.63 4.89
N ARG A 55 22.49 -5.91 5.28
CA ARG A 55 23.70 -5.21 4.83
C ARG A 55 24.68 -6.16 4.12
N ASP A 56 24.32 -7.44 3.96
CA ASP A 56 25.23 -8.42 3.38
C ASP A 56 25.44 -8.12 1.88
N PRO A 57 26.65 -7.71 1.45
CA PRO A 57 26.89 -7.34 0.06
C PRO A 57 26.75 -8.52 -0.91
N ILE A 58 27.03 -9.75 -0.46
CA ILE A 58 26.87 -10.97 -1.26
C ILE A 58 25.38 -11.20 -1.52
N LEU A 59 24.55 -11.09 -0.47
CA LEU A 59 23.10 -11.20 -0.62
C LEU A 59 22.50 -10.07 -1.47
N ILE A 60 22.90 -8.82 -1.22
CA ILE A 60 22.40 -7.64 -1.95
C ILE A 60 22.66 -7.77 -3.45
N SER A 61 23.83 -8.30 -3.85
CA SER A 61 24.17 -8.48 -5.27
C SER A 61 23.30 -9.50 -6.02
N GLN A 62 22.54 -10.34 -5.31
CA GLN A 62 21.67 -11.38 -5.86
C GLN A 62 20.25 -11.33 -5.26
N ILE A 63 19.83 -10.15 -4.81
CA ILE A 63 18.61 -10.01 -3.99
C ILE A 63 17.35 -10.46 -4.74
N ASP A 64 17.25 -10.23 -6.05
CA ASP A 64 16.05 -10.60 -6.82
C ASP A 64 15.84 -12.13 -6.85
N ASP A 65 16.91 -12.91 -7.08
CA ASP A 65 16.87 -14.38 -7.05
C ASP A 65 16.56 -14.91 -5.65
N TYR A 66 17.11 -14.25 -4.63
CA TYR A 66 16.82 -14.55 -3.23
C TYR A 66 15.33 -14.37 -2.90
N LEU A 67 14.75 -13.23 -3.28
CA LEU A 67 13.34 -12.92 -3.06
C LEU A 67 12.42 -13.84 -3.86
N ALA A 68 12.80 -14.23 -5.09
CA ALA A 68 12.05 -15.20 -5.89
C ALA A 68 12.02 -16.57 -5.22
N THR A 69 13.19 -17.06 -4.77
CA THR A 69 13.31 -18.32 -4.01
C THR A 69 12.48 -18.26 -2.73
N HIS A 70 12.51 -17.12 -2.04
CA HIS A 70 11.75 -16.91 -0.82
C HIS A 70 10.23 -17.01 -1.06
N ARG A 71 9.72 -16.36 -2.11
CA ARG A 71 8.29 -16.45 -2.50
C ARG A 71 7.85 -17.89 -2.73
N GLU A 72 8.64 -18.66 -3.46
CA GLU A 72 8.28 -20.05 -3.75
C GLU A 72 8.33 -20.94 -2.51
N LYS A 73 9.34 -20.78 -1.65
CA LYS A 73 9.42 -21.51 -0.37
C LYS A 73 8.23 -21.25 0.54
N VAL A 74 7.79 -19.99 0.63
CA VAL A 74 6.60 -19.64 1.41
C VAL A 74 5.36 -20.27 0.80
N ALA A 75 5.24 -20.26 -0.52
CA ALA A 75 4.07 -20.81 -1.19
C ALA A 75 3.96 -22.33 -1.02
N VAL A 76 5.05 -23.08 -1.23
CA VAL A 76 5.09 -24.53 -0.97
C VAL A 76 4.80 -24.84 0.50
N LYS A 77 5.35 -24.06 1.42
CA LYS A 77 5.10 -24.24 2.85
C LYS A 77 3.63 -23.97 3.19
N ALA A 78 3.05 -22.86 2.73
CA ALA A 78 1.65 -22.53 2.94
C ALA A 78 0.72 -23.63 2.43
N GLU A 79 0.98 -24.14 1.21
CA GLU A 79 0.22 -25.26 0.63
C GLU A 79 0.32 -26.52 1.49
N SER A 80 1.51 -26.86 2.02
CA SER A 80 1.69 -28.03 2.90
C SER A 80 0.92 -27.93 4.22
N PHE A 81 0.57 -26.71 4.64
CA PHE A 81 -0.28 -26.43 5.81
C PHE A 81 -1.75 -26.24 5.44
N GLY A 82 -2.15 -26.50 4.19
CA GLY A 82 -3.54 -26.40 3.73
C GLY A 82 -4.00 -24.97 3.42
N VAL A 83 -3.07 -24.04 3.18
CA VAL A 83 -3.37 -22.67 2.73
C VAL A 83 -3.12 -22.57 1.22
N PRO A 84 -4.17 -22.53 0.37
CA PRO A 84 -4.03 -22.35 -1.07
C PRO A 84 -3.38 -21.01 -1.41
N ARG A 85 -2.65 -20.94 -2.54
CA ARG A 85 -2.05 -19.68 -3.03
C ARG A 85 -3.07 -18.57 -3.27
N ASP A 86 -4.31 -18.92 -3.63
CA ASP A 86 -5.38 -17.94 -3.91
C ASP A 86 -6.02 -17.35 -2.64
N ASP A 87 -5.70 -17.90 -1.46
CA ASP A 87 -6.24 -17.43 -0.18
C ASP A 87 -5.43 -16.28 0.43
N TYR A 88 -4.27 -15.97 -0.15
CA TYR A 88 -3.44 -14.86 0.29
C TYR A 88 -2.66 -14.22 -0.86
N ARG A 89 -2.14 -13.03 -0.60
CA ARG A 89 -1.17 -12.33 -1.46
C ARG A 89 0.00 -11.92 -0.59
N MET A 90 1.20 -12.24 -1.05
CA MET A 90 2.43 -11.82 -0.39
C MET A 90 3.18 -10.80 -1.26
N ILE A 91 3.46 -9.64 -0.71
CA ILE A 91 4.20 -8.55 -1.33
C ILE A 91 5.47 -8.32 -0.51
N ILE A 92 6.56 -7.96 -1.18
CA ILE A 92 7.81 -7.61 -0.52
C ILE A 92 8.24 -6.29 -1.11
N HIS A 93 8.13 -5.23 -0.32
CA HIS A 93 8.58 -3.89 -0.69
C HIS A 93 10.08 -3.79 -0.38
N CYS A 94 10.91 -3.44 -1.37
CA CYS A 94 12.38 -3.40 -1.22
C CYS A 94 12.92 -1.96 -1.26
N TYR A 95 13.10 -1.36 -0.09
CA TYR A 95 13.71 -0.04 0.06
C TYR A 95 15.23 -0.12 -0.07
N GLY A 96 15.81 0.88 -0.75
CA GLY A 96 17.22 0.87 -1.16
C GLY A 96 17.46 0.26 -2.55
N LYS A 97 16.41 -0.29 -3.19
CA LYS A 97 16.44 -0.75 -4.58
C LYS A 97 15.39 -0.02 -5.42
N ASP A 98 14.12 -0.35 -5.25
CA ASP A 98 13.01 0.12 -6.11
C ASP A 98 11.66 0.21 -5.37
N GLY A 99 11.66 0.23 -4.03
CA GLY A 99 10.44 0.14 -3.21
C GLY A 99 9.39 1.24 -3.39
N VAL A 100 9.73 2.36 -4.06
CA VAL A 100 8.78 3.45 -4.37
C VAL A 100 8.30 3.40 -5.82
N MET A 101 9.23 3.38 -6.78
CA MET A 101 8.92 3.45 -8.22
C MET A 101 8.70 2.06 -8.86
N GLY A 102 9.09 0.97 -8.19
CA GLY A 102 9.05 -0.39 -8.71
C GLY A 102 9.74 -0.48 -10.08
N GLY A 103 9.04 -1.03 -11.07
CA GLY A 103 9.54 -1.15 -12.44
C GLY A 103 9.92 0.18 -13.10
N TRP A 104 9.39 1.30 -12.61
CA TRP A 104 9.65 2.65 -13.13
C TRP A 104 10.94 3.28 -12.58
N GLU A 105 11.64 2.63 -11.65
CA GLU A 105 12.90 3.15 -11.10
C GLU A 105 13.94 3.35 -12.21
N PRO A 106 14.40 4.58 -12.50
CA PRO A 106 15.38 4.81 -13.56
C PRO A 106 16.76 4.22 -13.23
N VAL A 107 17.14 4.16 -11.94
CA VAL A 107 18.44 3.64 -11.50
C VAL A 107 18.35 2.14 -11.25
N LYS A 108 18.73 1.33 -12.24
CA LYS A 108 18.62 -0.14 -12.16
C LYS A 108 19.72 -0.81 -11.34
N GLN A 109 20.87 -0.17 -11.16
CA GLN A 109 21.97 -0.72 -10.39
C GLN A 109 21.80 -0.38 -8.90
N ILE A 110 21.83 -1.40 -8.05
CA ILE A 110 21.80 -1.22 -6.60
C ILE A 110 23.15 -0.67 -6.14
N THR A 111 23.16 0.56 -5.63
CA THR A 111 24.35 1.20 -5.02
C THR A 111 24.23 1.35 -3.50
N SER A 112 23.13 0.90 -2.92
CA SER A 112 22.84 1.00 -1.49
C SER A 112 23.70 0.05 -0.67
N HIS A 113 24.16 0.52 0.49
CA HIS A 113 24.88 -0.34 1.44
C HIS A 113 23.95 -1.27 2.22
N GLU A 114 22.68 -0.90 2.36
CA GLU A 114 21.66 -1.66 3.10
C GLU A 114 20.38 -1.69 2.27
N LEU A 115 19.63 -2.79 2.40
CA LEU A 115 18.27 -2.93 1.88
C LEU A 115 17.30 -3.13 3.03
N GLY A 116 16.18 -2.43 2.97
CA GLY A 116 15.05 -2.57 3.90
C GLY A 116 13.89 -3.29 3.22
N PHE A 117 13.22 -4.18 3.94
CA PHE A 117 12.08 -4.93 3.44
C PHE A 117 10.86 -4.73 4.32
N VAL A 118 9.73 -4.47 3.69
CA VAL A 118 8.41 -4.65 4.29
C VAL A 118 7.77 -5.84 3.60
N ILE A 119 7.71 -6.96 4.30
CA ILE A 119 6.96 -8.13 3.86
C ILE A 119 5.52 -7.89 4.28
N GLU A 120 4.60 -7.93 3.32
CA GLU A 120 3.18 -7.74 3.52
C GLU A 120 2.43 -8.98 3.07
N VAL A 121 1.54 -9.48 3.92
CA VAL A 121 0.61 -10.54 3.58
C VAL A 121 -0.81 -10.00 3.75
N VAL A 122 -1.63 -10.15 2.72
CA VAL A 122 -3.08 -9.93 2.79
C VAL A 122 -3.78 -11.25 2.52
N ALA A 123 -4.67 -11.70 3.42
CA ALA A 123 -5.35 -12.98 3.30
C ALA A 123 -6.84 -12.91 3.64
N LYS A 124 -7.60 -13.96 3.30
CA LYS A 124 -9.04 -14.04 3.58
C LYS A 124 -9.38 -13.95 5.08
N THR A 125 -8.49 -14.43 5.95
CA THR A 125 -8.66 -14.40 7.41
C THR A 125 -7.38 -13.91 8.10
N ALA A 126 -7.51 -13.36 9.31
CA ALA A 126 -6.38 -12.92 10.12
C ALA A 126 -5.42 -14.08 10.44
N ASP A 127 -5.96 -15.27 10.72
CA ASP A 127 -5.16 -16.47 11.00
C ASP A 127 -4.27 -16.86 9.82
N ILE A 128 -4.81 -16.82 8.58
CA ILE A 128 -4.00 -17.10 7.39
C ILE A 128 -2.93 -16.02 7.21
N ALA A 129 -3.28 -14.74 7.37
CA ALA A 129 -2.32 -13.64 7.23
C ALA A 129 -1.15 -13.79 8.23
N ASN A 130 -1.47 -14.08 9.49
CA ASN A 130 -0.52 -14.28 10.58
C ASN A 130 0.33 -15.55 10.40
N ALA A 131 -0.26 -16.64 9.92
CA ALA A 131 0.48 -17.87 9.64
C ALA A 131 1.47 -17.68 8.48
N VAL A 132 1.02 -17.08 7.38
CA VAL A 132 1.86 -16.88 6.20
C VAL A 132 2.96 -15.85 6.46
N ILE A 133 2.71 -14.76 7.21
CA ILE A 133 3.78 -13.81 7.55
C ILE A 133 4.85 -14.45 8.43
N ALA A 134 4.48 -15.34 9.37
CA ALA A 134 5.44 -16.07 10.18
C ALA A 134 6.28 -17.05 9.33
N MET A 135 5.67 -17.71 8.34
CA MET A 135 6.39 -18.53 7.35
C MET A 135 7.33 -17.66 6.51
N ALA A 136 6.87 -16.48 6.09
CA ALA A 136 7.63 -15.53 5.29
C ALA A 136 8.87 -15.03 6.05
N ARG A 137 8.68 -14.51 7.26
CA ARG A 137 9.77 -14.10 8.14
C ARG A 137 10.81 -15.20 8.35
N THR A 138 10.37 -16.43 8.64
CA THR A 138 11.27 -17.57 8.86
C THR A 138 12.08 -17.89 7.61
N SER A 139 11.45 -17.90 6.43
CA SER A 139 12.16 -18.17 5.18
C SER A 139 13.07 -17.01 4.78
N MET A 140 12.70 -15.75 5.03
CA MET A 140 13.55 -14.59 4.74
C MET A 140 14.78 -14.53 5.66
N LEU A 141 14.66 -15.04 6.89
CA LEU A 141 15.78 -15.10 7.83
C LEU A 141 16.77 -16.21 7.48
N HIS A 142 16.29 -17.36 6.98
CA HIS A 142 17.09 -18.58 6.87
C HIS A 142 17.27 -19.13 5.45
N ALA A 143 16.64 -18.57 4.41
CA ALA A 143 16.82 -19.10 3.06
C ALA A 143 18.30 -19.05 2.64
N ASP A 144 18.75 -20.13 2.02
CA ASP A 144 20.11 -20.24 1.54
C ASP A 144 20.33 -19.45 0.24
N PHE A 145 21.58 -19.05 -0.02
CA PHE A 145 21.99 -18.36 -1.24
C PHE A 145 23.48 -18.63 -1.55
N PRO A 146 23.87 -18.63 -2.84
CA PRO A 146 25.26 -18.77 -3.25
C PRO A 146 26.22 -17.82 -2.52
N GLY A 147 27.27 -18.37 -1.90
CA GLY A 147 28.30 -17.60 -1.20
C GLY A 147 27.92 -17.16 0.22
N ARG A 148 26.80 -17.64 0.76
CA ARG A 148 26.39 -17.37 2.15
C ARG A 148 27.46 -17.81 3.14
N LEU A 149 27.93 -16.87 3.96
CA LEU A 149 28.89 -17.12 5.04
C LEU A 149 28.22 -17.22 6.42
N CYS A 150 27.08 -16.55 6.60
CA CYS A 150 26.33 -16.54 7.85
C CYS A 150 25.54 -17.85 8.03
N LYS A 151 25.72 -18.54 9.16
CA LYS A 151 24.97 -19.78 9.45
C LYS A 151 23.60 -19.55 10.09
N GLU A 152 23.40 -18.37 10.70
CA GLU A 152 22.18 -18.09 11.47
C GLU A 152 21.16 -17.28 10.66
N GLY A 153 21.32 -15.95 10.62
CA GLY A 153 20.32 -15.03 10.06
C GLY A 153 20.86 -14.14 8.96
N ASN A 154 20.06 -13.99 7.89
CA ASN A 154 20.34 -13.08 6.77
C ASN A 154 19.79 -11.66 6.98
N MET A 155 18.89 -11.52 7.97
CA MET A 155 18.05 -10.35 8.17
C MET A 155 18.12 -9.87 9.61
N ALA A 156 18.18 -8.55 9.79
CA ALA A 156 17.99 -7.90 11.06
C ALA A 156 16.51 -7.51 11.21
N PHE A 157 15.85 -8.01 12.26
CA PHE A 157 14.48 -7.65 12.61
C PHE A 157 14.53 -6.63 13.76
N PRO A 158 13.98 -5.41 13.59
CA PRO A 158 14.08 -4.36 14.59
C PRO A 158 13.10 -4.51 15.77
N PHE A 159 12.11 -5.40 15.65
CA PHE A 159 11.03 -5.56 16.64
C PHE A 159 10.90 -7.02 17.13
N SER A 160 10.45 -7.15 18.37
CA SER A 160 10.05 -8.41 19.01
C SER A 160 8.73 -8.18 19.76
N PRO A 161 7.61 -8.78 19.34
CA PRO A 161 7.48 -9.67 18.17
C PRO A 161 7.78 -8.95 16.84
N SER A 162 8.29 -9.70 15.88
CA SER A 162 8.68 -9.17 14.56
C SER A 162 7.52 -9.08 13.56
N ASP A 163 6.42 -9.79 13.84
CA ASP A 163 5.20 -9.79 13.05
C ASP A 163 4.22 -8.76 13.64
N ILE A 164 3.59 -7.97 12.77
CA ILE A 164 2.66 -6.90 13.15
C ILE A 164 1.32 -7.18 12.47
N ASP A 165 0.29 -7.40 13.29
CA ASP A 165 -1.10 -7.51 12.83
C ASP A 165 -1.64 -6.11 12.53
N MET A 166 -2.11 -5.91 11.29
CA MET A 166 -2.65 -4.64 10.81
C MET A 166 -4.18 -4.67 10.71
N GLY A 167 -4.83 -5.80 11.02
CA GLY A 167 -6.27 -5.97 11.00
C GLY A 167 -6.89 -5.97 9.59
N PRO A 168 -8.19 -5.67 9.48
CA PRO A 168 -8.91 -5.58 8.21
C PRO A 168 -8.28 -4.56 7.26
N MET A 169 -8.03 -4.99 6.02
CA MET A 169 -7.53 -4.15 4.94
C MET A 169 -8.66 -3.87 3.95
N TYR A 170 -8.79 -2.60 3.58
CA TYR A 170 -9.75 -2.14 2.59
C TYR A 170 -9.01 -1.64 1.37
N ARG A 171 -9.58 -1.92 0.19
CA ARG A 171 -9.11 -1.33 -1.06
C ARG A 171 -10.19 -0.45 -1.64
N PHE A 172 -9.77 0.56 -2.37
CA PHE A 172 -10.67 1.35 -3.17
C PHE A 172 -11.32 0.45 -4.25
N SER A 173 -12.64 0.46 -4.31
CA SER A 173 -13.44 -0.44 -5.15
C SER A 173 -14.36 0.31 -6.10
N ILE A 174 -14.73 1.55 -5.78
CA ILE A 174 -15.60 2.37 -6.61
C ILE A 174 -14.92 3.71 -6.87
N PHE A 175 -14.72 4.01 -8.15
CA PHE A 175 -14.32 5.32 -8.67
C PHE A 175 -15.20 5.64 -9.87
N HIS A 176 -16.35 6.24 -9.63
CA HIS A 176 -17.33 6.46 -10.69
C HIS A 176 -18.06 7.79 -10.53
N THR A 177 -18.79 8.20 -11.55
CA THR A 177 -19.66 9.37 -11.53
C THR A 177 -21.04 8.97 -12.02
N VAL A 178 -22.08 9.38 -11.31
CA VAL A 178 -23.48 9.13 -11.70
C VAL A 178 -24.11 10.45 -12.11
N GLU A 179 -24.70 10.50 -13.30
CA GLU A 179 -25.50 11.63 -13.75
C GLU A 179 -26.80 11.70 -12.94
N VAL A 180 -27.16 12.90 -12.48
CA VAL A 180 -28.40 13.15 -11.75
C VAL A 180 -29.09 14.38 -12.32
N SER A 181 -30.42 14.36 -12.35
CA SER A 181 -31.22 15.50 -12.78
C SER A 181 -31.33 16.59 -11.70
N ASP A 182 -31.12 16.22 -10.43
CA ASP A 182 -31.11 17.12 -9.28
C ASP A 182 -29.92 16.73 -8.37
N PRO A 183 -28.99 17.66 -8.07
CA PRO A 183 -27.85 17.43 -7.18
C PRO A 183 -28.23 16.90 -5.79
N CYS A 184 -29.43 17.22 -5.30
CA CYS A 184 -29.88 16.84 -3.95
C CYS A 184 -30.66 15.51 -3.93
N ALA A 185 -31.01 14.95 -5.09
CA ALA A 185 -31.92 13.80 -5.16
C ALA A 185 -31.42 12.54 -4.44
N LEU A 186 -30.09 12.36 -4.36
CA LEU A 186 -29.47 11.20 -3.70
C LEU A 186 -29.19 11.42 -2.21
N PHE A 187 -29.46 12.62 -1.68
CA PHE A 187 -29.10 13.03 -0.33
C PHE A 187 -30.31 13.68 0.36
N PRO A 188 -31.34 12.90 0.76
CA PRO A 188 -32.54 13.46 1.39
C PRO A 188 -32.17 14.17 2.69
N ILE A 189 -32.68 15.39 2.86
CA ILE A 189 -32.46 16.23 4.04
C ILE A 189 -33.77 16.33 4.82
N GLU A 190 -33.74 15.96 6.10
CA GLU A 190 -34.82 16.21 7.04
C GLU A 190 -34.43 17.34 7.99
N TYR A 191 -35.30 18.34 8.14
CA TYR A 191 -35.08 19.48 9.04
C TYR A 191 -35.93 19.32 10.28
N GLU A 192 -35.30 19.20 11.44
CA GLU A 192 -35.97 19.23 12.74
C GLU A 192 -35.97 20.64 13.34
N LYS A 193 -37.09 21.02 13.96
CA LYS A 193 -37.14 22.20 14.84
C LYS A 193 -36.86 21.75 16.26
N VAL A 194 -35.75 22.24 16.82
CA VAL A 194 -35.39 22.12 18.25
C VAL A 194 -35.89 23.34 19.01
#